data_AF-A0A3R8ZCE7-F1
#
_entry.id   AF-A0A3R8ZCE7-F1
#
_cell.length_a   1.000
_cell.length_b   1.000
_cell.length_c   1.000
_cell.angle_alpha   90.00
_cell.angle_beta   90.00
_cell.angle_gamma   90.00
#
_symmetry.space_group_name_H-M   'P 1'
#
loop_
_entity.id
_entity.type
_entity.pdbx_description
1 polymer ?
#
loop_
_entity_poly.entity_id
_entity_poly.type
_entity_poly.pdbx_seq_one_letter_code
_entity_poly.pdbx_strand_id
1 'polypeptide(L)'
;MKVLTPYPVAVSASPCDRLSDRQRECLDLAALGLTSARIGDRLGLSPRTVDEHLMAACRVLGVRTRVQAVARLAAVQRPPEPRPFLP
;
A
#
# COMPACT_ATOMS: atom_id res chain seq x y z
N MET A 1 41.89 -0.19 -8.37
CA MET A 1 40.75 0.46 -7.68
C MET A 1 39.45 -0.05 -8.29
N LYS A 2 38.78 -1.00 -7.64
CA LYS A 2 37.48 -1.54 -8.10
C LYS A 2 36.41 -0.49 -7.80
N VAL A 3 35.89 0.14 -8.85
CA VAL A 3 34.67 0.94 -8.78
C VAL A 3 33.53 0.02 -8.33
N LEU A 4 32.94 0.33 -7.17
CA LEU A 4 31.67 -0.23 -6.74
C LEU A 4 30.59 0.44 -7.59
N THR A 5 30.16 -0.21 -8.67
CA THR A 5 28.92 0.12 -9.34
C THR A 5 27.78 -0.07 -8.34
N PRO A 6 26.97 0.96 -8.04
CA PRO A 6 25.75 0.73 -7.29
C PRO A 6 24.87 -0.16 -8.16
N TYR A 7 24.58 -1.38 -7.70
CA TYR A 7 23.54 -2.19 -8.29
C TYR A 7 22.26 -1.34 -8.31
N PRO A 8 21.61 -1.14 -9.47
CA PRO A 8 20.27 -0.59 -9.46
C PRO A 8 19.45 -1.61 -8.69
N VAL A 9 19.01 -1.24 -7.48
CA VAL A 9 18.00 -2.00 -6.76
C VAL A 9 16.82 -2.04 -7.72
N ALA A 10 16.63 -3.18 -8.38
CA ALA A 10 15.44 -3.42 -9.15
C ALA A 10 14.30 -3.27 -8.15
N VAL A 11 13.60 -2.13 -8.19
CA VAL A 11 12.33 -1.94 -7.51
C VAL A 11 11.44 -3.01 -8.14
N SER A 12 11.39 -4.17 -7.50
CA SER A 12 10.49 -5.24 -7.90
C SER A 12 9.11 -4.63 -7.87
N ALA A 13 8.53 -4.44 -9.06
CA ALA A 13 7.24 -3.78 -9.26
C ALA A 13 6.25 -4.41 -8.29
N SER A 14 5.99 -3.70 -7.21
CA SER A 14 5.24 -4.25 -6.11
C SER A 14 3.78 -4.26 -6.53
N PRO A 15 2.94 -5.18 -6.04
CA PRO A 15 1.52 -5.20 -6.41
C PRO A 15 0.81 -3.85 -6.19
N CYS A 16 1.33 -3.04 -5.26
CA CYS A 16 0.89 -1.68 -5.00
C CYS A 16 1.29 -0.63 -6.05
N ASP A 17 2.20 -0.93 -6.99
CA ASP A 17 2.51 -0.08 -8.14
C ASP A 17 1.41 -0.14 -9.21
N ARG A 18 0.58 -1.18 -9.17
CA ARG A 18 -0.58 -1.35 -10.07
C ARG A 18 -1.85 -0.67 -9.53
N LEU A 19 -1.79 -0.08 -8.34
CA LEU A 19 -2.90 0.67 -7.75
C LEU A 19 -3.00 2.04 -8.42
N SER A 20 -4.23 2.47 -8.70
CA SER A 20 -4.49 3.87 -9.07
C SER A 20 -4.21 4.79 -7.88
N ASP A 21 -3.86 6.05 -8.14
CA ASP A 21 -3.60 7.04 -7.10
C ASP A 21 -4.75 7.14 -6.10
N ARG A 22 -6.01 7.12 -6.57
CA ARG A 22 -7.19 7.14 -5.70
C ARG A 22 -7.32 5.89 -4.82
N GLN A 23 -6.93 4.73 -5.35
CA GLN A 23 -6.95 3.48 -4.58
C GLN A 23 -5.87 3.48 -3.51
N ARG A 24 -4.68 3.98 -3.84
CA ARG A 24 -3.57 4.15 -2.90
C ARG A 24 -3.95 5.13 -1.79
N GLU A 25 -4.49 6.28 -2.13
CA GLU A 25 -4.91 7.31 -1.18
C GLU A 25 -6.01 6.79 -0.22
N CYS A 26 -6.99 6.04 -0.73
CA CYS A 26 -7.99 5.37 0.11
C CYS A 26 -7.35 4.35 1.08
N LEU A 27 -6.36 3.59 0.61
CA LEU A 27 -5.65 2.61 1.45
C LEU A 27 -4.75 3.28 2.50
N ASP A 28 -4.08 4.39 2.16
CA ASP A 28 -3.28 5.17 3.11
C ASP A 28 -4.15 5.72 4.23
N LEU A 29 -5.30 6.31 3.90
CA LEU A 29 -6.24 6.79 4.91
C LEU A 29 -6.85 5.62 5.72
N ALA A 30 -7.10 4.48 5.09
CA ALA A 30 -7.52 3.27 5.80
C ALA A 30 -6.43 2.72 6.74
N ALA A 31 -5.15 2.89 6.39
CA ALA A 31 -4.01 2.51 7.24
C ALA A 31 -3.92 3.39 8.50
N LEU A 32 -4.36 4.64 8.42
CA LEU A 32 -4.52 5.54 9.57
C LEU A 32 -5.72 5.18 10.47
N GLY A 33 -6.46 4.11 10.15
CA GLY A 33 -7.63 3.68 10.92
C GLY A 33 -8.91 4.46 10.62
N LEU A 34 -8.95 5.23 9.54
CA LEU A 34 -10.16 5.95 9.14
C LEU A 34 -11.24 4.97 8.61
N THR A 35 -12.50 5.33 8.83
CA THR A 35 -13.66 4.63 8.29
C THR A 35 -13.96 5.13 6.88
N SER A 36 -14.65 4.33 6.06
CA SER A 36 -15.01 4.71 4.69
C SER A 36 -15.80 6.03 4.63
N ALA A 37 -16.61 6.32 5.67
CA ALA A 37 -17.28 7.60 5.83
C ALA A 37 -16.30 8.78 5.97
N ARG A 38 -15.35 8.70 6.92
CA ARG A 38 -14.35 9.76 7.13
C ARG A 38 -13.39 9.91 5.95
N ILE A 39 -13.07 8.81 5.29
CA ILE A 39 -12.28 8.81 4.05
C ILE A 39 -13.07 9.54 2.95
N GLY A 40 -14.36 9.26 2.83
CA GLY A 40 -15.27 9.93 1.91
C GLY A 40 -15.31 11.44 2.15
N ASP A 41 -15.51 11.85 3.40
CA ASP A 41 -15.51 13.26 3.81
C ASP A 41 -14.20 13.97 3.43
N ARG A 42 -13.06 13.29 3.59
CA ARG A 42 -11.74 13.86 3.30
C ARG A 42 -11.41 13.94 1.81
N LEU A 43 -11.93 13.00 1.01
CA LEU A 43 -11.68 12.92 -0.43
C LEU A 43 -12.80 13.56 -1.27
N GLY A 44 -13.88 14.03 -0.64
CA GLY A 44 -15.08 14.54 -1.32
C GLY A 44 -15.86 13.44 -2.04
N LEU A 45 -15.84 12.21 -1.51
CA LEU A 45 -16.46 11.01 -2.10
C LEU A 45 -17.55 10.46 -1.18
N SER A 46 -18.51 9.73 -1.77
CA SER A 46 -19.46 8.99 -0.95
C SER A 46 -18.78 7.80 -0.25
N PRO A 47 -19.22 7.38 0.94
CA PRO A 47 -18.67 6.21 1.63
C PRO A 47 -18.70 4.95 0.75
N ARG A 48 -19.76 4.82 -0.06
CA ARG A 48 -19.92 3.73 -1.03
C ARG A 48 -18.83 3.76 -2.11
N THR A 49 -18.53 4.93 -2.66
CA THR A 49 -17.47 5.10 -3.67
C THR A 49 -16.11 4.74 -3.08
N VAL A 50 -15.86 5.09 -1.82
CA VAL A 50 -14.64 4.68 -1.11
C VAL A 50 -14.58 3.15 -0.98
N ASP A 51 -15.66 2.49 -0.59
CA ASP A 51 -15.71 1.03 -0.50
C ASP A 51 -15.46 0.38 -1.86
N GLU A 52 -15.99 0.94 -2.94
CA GLU A 52 -15.73 0.50 -4.32
C GLU A 52 -14.24 0.63 -4.69
N HIS A 53 -13.59 1.74 -4.35
CA HIS A 53 -12.15 1.92 -4.53
C HIS A 53 -11.32 0.94 -3.70
N LEU A 54 -11.70 0.70 -2.44
CA LEU A 54 -11.02 -0.27 -1.56
C LEU A 54 -11.19 -1.70 -2.06
N MET A 55 -12.38 -2.07 -2.56
CA MET A 55 -12.62 -3.38 -3.18
C MET A 55 -11.78 -3.56 -4.46
N ALA A 56 -11.72 -2.54 -5.32
CA ALA A 56 -10.88 -2.57 -6.51
C ALA A 56 -9.40 -2.71 -6.13
N ALA A 57 -8.94 -1.98 -5.11
CA ALA A 57 -7.58 -2.10 -4.58
C ALA A 57 -7.30 -3.50 -4.02
N CYS A 58 -8.24 -4.10 -3.29
CA CYS A 58 -8.13 -5.47 -2.79
C CYS A 58 -7.96 -6.49 -3.94
N ARG A 59 -8.72 -6.32 -5.03
CA ARG A 59 -8.59 -7.17 -6.23
C ARG A 59 -7.22 -7.04 -6.89
N VAL A 60 -6.71 -5.82 -7.02
CA VAL A 60 -5.37 -5.56 -7.60
C VAL A 60 -4.27 -6.18 -6.73
N LEU A 61 -4.40 -6.08 -5.40
CA LEU A 61 -3.45 -6.65 -4.44
C LEU A 61 -3.62 -8.16 -4.22
N GLY A 62 -4.67 -8.78 -4.78
CA GLY A 62 -4.97 -10.20 -4.60
C GLY A 62 -5.39 -10.58 -3.17
N VAL A 63 -5.95 -9.64 -2.41
CA VAL A 63 -6.37 -9.83 -1.02
C VAL A 63 -7.89 -9.79 -0.88
N ARG A 64 -8.41 -10.37 0.20
CA ARG A 64 -9.86 -10.45 0.43
C ARG A 64 -10.40 -9.38 1.36
N THR A 65 -9.54 -8.75 2.15
CA THR A 65 -9.95 -7.79 3.19
C THR A 65 -9.17 -6.49 3.11
N ARG A 66 -9.81 -5.38 3.48
CA ARG A 66 -9.16 -4.07 3.60
C ARG A 66 -7.94 -4.10 4.53
N VAL A 67 -7.99 -4.89 5.61
CA VAL A 67 -6.88 -5.01 6.56
C VAL A 67 -5.68 -5.70 5.91
N GLN A 68 -5.92 -6.76 5.12
CA GLN A 68 -4.85 -7.39 4.34
C GLN A 68 -4.28 -6.44 3.28
N ALA A 69 -5.12 -5.62 2.65
CA ALA A 69 -4.69 -4.62 1.68
C ALA A 69 -3.76 -3.57 2.32
N VAL A 70 -4.17 -3.04 3.48
CA VAL A 70 -3.36 -2.13 4.30
C VAL A 70 -2.05 -2.79 4.73
N ALA A 71 -2.10 -4.03 5.21
CA ALA A 71 -0.90 -4.75 5.63
C ALA A 71 0.09 -4.97 4.47
N ARG A 72 -0.42 -5.28 3.26
CA ARG A 72 0.41 -5.41 2.05
C ARG A 72 1.03 -4.08 1.64
N LEU A 73 0.27 -2.99 1.73
CA LEU A 73 0.76 -1.64 1.44
C LEU A 73 1.87 -1.23 2.43
N ALA A 74 1.64 -1.46 3.73
CA ALA A 74 2.63 -1.17 4.78
C ALA A 74 3.90 -2.02 4.66
N ALA A 75 3.78 -3.29 4.23
CA ALA A 75 4.92 -4.16 3.99
C ALA A 75 5.81 -3.70 2.83
N VAL A 76 5.26 -2.94 1.88
CA VAL A 76 6.07 -2.35 0.79
C VAL A 76 6.71 -1.04 1.24
N GLN A 77 6.01 -0.24 2.06
CA GLN A 77 6.59 0.99 2.62
C GLN A 77 7.72 0.71 3.62
N ARG A 78 7.68 -0.44 4.31
CA ARG A 78 8.75 -0.85 5.22
C ARG A 78 9.80 -1.64 4.44
N PRO A 79 11.04 -1.14 4.24
CA PRO A 79 12.11 -2.01 3.78
C PRO A 79 12.26 -3.18 4.77
N PRO A 80 12.48 -4.42 4.30
CA PRO A 80 12.85 -5.50 5.19
C PRO A 80 14.23 -5.17 5.74
N GLU A 81 14.29 -4.43 6.84
CA GLU A 81 15.52 -4.30 7.60
C GLU A 81 15.96 -5.72 7.95
N PRO A 82 17.15 -6.16 7.50
CA PRO A 82 17.67 -7.45 7.92
C PRO A 82 17.83 -7.35 9.43
N ARG A 83 16.99 -8.07 10.19
CA ARG A 83 17.21 -8.18 11.64
C ARG A 83 18.58 -8.83 11.78
N PRO A 84 19.62 -8.11 12.25
CA PRO A 84 20.89 -8.75 12.48
C PRO A 84 20.65 -9.74 13.61
N PHE A 85 20.92 -11.02 13.34
CA PHE A 85 21.00 -12.02 14.37
C PHE A 85 22.27 -11.69 15.17
N LEU A 86 22.13 -10.86 16.21
CA LEU A 86 23.20 -10.62 17.17
C LEU A 86 23.26 -11.85 18.11
N PRO A 87 24.43 -12.50 18.24
CA PRO A 87 24.63 -13.67 19.10
C PRO A 87 24.57 -13.32 20.60
#